data_AF-A0A3D4PYF6-F1
#
_entry.id   AF-A0A3D4PYF6-F1
#
_cell.length_a   1.000
_cell.length_b   1.000
_cell.length_c   1.000
_cell.angle_alpha   90.00
_cell.angle_beta   90.00
_cell.angle_gamma   90.00
#
_symmetry.space_group_name_H-M   'P 1'
#
loop_
_entity.id
_entity.type
_entity.pdbx_description
1 polymer ?
#
loop_
_entity_poly.entity_id
_entity_poly.type
_entity_poly.pdbx_seq_one_letter_code
_entity_poly.pdbx_strand_id
1 'polypeptide(L)'
;MININSTKIIGYLQKMFEMKVITSILFITVLSGCTSQQSAYRAAKGEGSGYKDVALAENHYRVQFKINGPARKAAQKYALVRASELTIAQGYDWFVVENRTLRTLNEPDLFESTPSPIATRNCGLLGCRTQTQLPAQPMDVPDTETFATMEIRMGRGVRPEKESYDAREIWEAHQKENNAQSQ
;
A
#
# COMPACT_ATOMS: atom_id res chain seq x y z
N MET A 1 -47.46 65.59 -14.66
CA MET A 1 -47.17 64.35 -15.41
C MET A 1 -45.66 64.27 -15.60
N ILE A 2 -44.93 63.54 -14.75
CA ILE A 2 -43.49 63.35 -14.90
C ILE A 2 -43.29 61.94 -15.46
N ASN A 3 -42.96 61.91 -16.75
CA ASN A 3 -42.79 60.73 -17.58
C ASN A 3 -41.45 60.07 -17.23
N ILE A 4 -41.52 58.88 -16.66
CA ILE A 4 -40.39 58.03 -16.27
C ILE A 4 -39.79 57.46 -17.55
N ASN A 5 -38.58 57.90 -17.92
CA ASN A 5 -37.82 57.27 -19.00
C ASN A 5 -37.32 55.89 -18.53
N SER A 6 -38.20 54.90 -18.70
CA SER A 6 -38.13 53.50 -18.28
C SER A 6 -36.92 52.72 -18.80
N THR A 7 -36.18 53.26 -19.78
CA THR A 7 -35.04 52.61 -20.44
C THR A 7 -33.76 52.55 -19.61
N LYS A 8 -33.55 53.41 -18.61
CA LYS A 8 -32.34 53.36 -17.76
C LYS A 8 -32.42 52.35 -16.61
N ILE A 9 -33.62 52.05 -16.11
CA ILE A 9 -33.82 51.15 -14.96
C ILE A 9 -33.68 49.69 -15.37
N ILE A 10 -34.18 49.33 -16.56
CA ILE A 10 -34.08 47.96 -17.12
C ILE A 10 -32.61 47.58 -17.37
N GLY A 11 -31.77 48.51 -17.85
CA GLY A 11 -30.33 48.27 -18.06
C GLY A 11 -29.51 48.10 -16.77
N TYR A 12 -29.91 48.75 -15.67
CA TYR A 12 -29.24 48.59 -14.37
C TYR A 12 -29.62 47.27 -13.67
N LEU A 13 -30.89 46.84 -13.80
CA LEU A 13 -31.35 45.57 -13.24
C LEU A 13 -30.72 44.36 -13.96
N GLN A 14 -30.49 44.46 -15.27
CA GLN A 14 -29.82 43.41 -16.05
C GLN A 14 -28.32 43.28 -15.69
N LYS A 15 -27.61 44.39 -15.43
CA LYS A 15 -26.19 44.37 -15.01
C LYS A 15 -25.96 43.84 -13.59
N MET A 16 -26.90 44.03 -12.67
CA MET A 16 -26.78 43.49 -11.31
C MET A 16 -27.04 41.97 -11.23
N PHE A 17 -27.79 41.41 -12.19
CA PHE A 17 -28.09 39.98 -12.23
C PHE A 17 -26.90 39.17 -12.78
N GLU A 18 -26.24 39.68 -13.82
CA GLU A 18 -25.02 39.08 -14.40
C GLU A 18 -23.88 38.97 -13.37
N MET A 19 -23.65 40.01 -12.56
CA MET A 19 -22.54 40.03 -11.60
C MET A 19 -22.76 39.07 -10.41
N LYS A 20 -24.02 38.83 -10.03
CA LYS A 20 -24.38 37.88 -8.96
C LYS A 20 -24.39 36.42 -9.45
N VAL A 21 -24.78 36.16 -10.69
CA VAL A 21 -24.78 34.81 -11.27
C VAL A 21 -23.34 34.31 -11.49
N ILE A 22 -22.43 35.18 -11.91
CA ILE A 22 -21.00 34.83 -12.05
C ILE A 22 -20.35 34.52 -10.70
N THR A 23 -20.80 35.17 -9.61
CA THR A 23 -20.26 34.92 -8.25
C THR A 23 -20.77 33.60 -7.66
N SER A 24 -21.89 33.04 -8.14
CA SER A 24 -22.50 31.83 -7.57
C SER A 24 -22.16 30.52 -8.29
N ILE A 25 -21.56 30.56 -9.48
CA ILE A 25 -21.21 29.36 -10.26
C ILE A 25 -19.78 28.84 -9.95
N LEU A 26 -18.97 29.62 -9.22
CA LEU A 26 -17.59 29.25 -8.86
C LEU A 26 -17.49 28.39 -7.58
N PHE A 27 -18.51 27.62 -7.23
CA PHE A 27 -18.51 26.81 -5.99
C PHE A 27 -18.76 25.31 -6.20
N ILE A 28 -18.72 24.81 -7.45
CA ILE A 28 -19.00 23.38 -7.76
C ILE A 28 -17.92 22.78 -8.67
N THR A 29 -16.65 23.04 -8.36
CA THR A 29 -15.52 22.19 -8.73
C THR A 29 -14.61 22.28 -7.52
N VAL A 30 -14.46 21.26 -6.70
CA VAL A 30 -13.53 20.15 -6.90
C VAL A 30 -13.95 18.99 -5.97
N LEU A 31 -14.65 17.99 -6.50
CA LEU A 31 -14.59 16.65 -5.91
C LEU A 31 -13.35 15.97 -6.50
N SER A 32 -12.17 16.33 -5.99
CA SER A 32 -11.00 15.46 -6.11
C SER A 32 -11.36 14.20 -5.34
N GLY A 33 -11.73 13.15 -6.05
CA GLY A 33 -11.73 11.81 -5.46
C GLY A 33 -10.30 11.52 -5.02
N CYS A 34 -10.03 11.61 -3.72
CA CYS A 34 -8.82 11.02 -3.17
C CYS A 34 -8.89 9.52 -3.48
N THR A 35 -8.26 9.09 -4.56
CA THR A 35 -7.80 7.71 -4.66
C THR A 35 -6.69 7.58 -3.63
N SER A 36 -7.04 7.47 -2.35
CA SER A 36 -6.06 7.21 -1.32
C SER A 36 -5.55 5.81 -1.58
N GLN A 37 -4.40 5.71 -2.23
CA GLN A 37 -3.70 4.46 -2.41
C GLN A 37 -3.44 3.92 -1.00
N GLN A 38 -4.24 2.94 -0.59
CA GLN A 38 -4.25 2.43 0.77
C GLN A 38 -2.84 1.91 1.07
N SER A 39 -2.13 2.58 1.98
CA SER A 39 -0.78 2.15 2.37
C SER A 39 -0.83 0.70 2.82
N ALA A 40 0.10 -0.13 2.33
CA ALA A 40 0.21 -1.51 2.76
C ALA A 40 0.58 -1.62 4.25
N TYR A 41 1.05 -0.53 4.86
CA TYR A 41 1.31 -0.41 6.29
C TYR A 41 0.01 -0.26 7.09
N ARG A 42 -0.38 -1.30 7.80
CA ARG A 42 -1.57 -1.32 8.67
C ARG A 42 -1.42 -2.37 9.77
N ALA A 43 -2.18 -2.24 10.86
CA ALA A 43 -2.27 -3.29 11.86
C ALA A 43 -2.88 -4.56 11.23
N ALA A 44 -2.33 -5.73 11.59
CA ALA A 44 -2.88 -7.00 11.15
C ALA A 44 -4.25 -7.23 11.78
N LYS A 45 -5.22 -7.68 10.96
CA LYS A 45 -6.54 -8.12 11.42
C LYS A 45 -6.59 -9.64 11.35
N GLY A 46 -6.64 -10.32 12.51
CA GLY A 46 -6.55 -11.78 12.57
C GLY A 46 -5.25 -12.29 11.93
N GLU A 47 -5.39 -13.17 10.94
CA GLU A 47 -4.27 -13.74 10.15
C GLU A 47 -3.96 -12.94 8.87
N GLY A 48 -4.58 -11.77 8.67
CA GLY A 48 -4.35 -10.94 7.51
C GLY A 48 -2.99 -10.21 7.52
N SER A 49 -2.62 -9.65 6.36
CA SER A 49 -1.46 -8.76 6.21
C SER A 49 -1.51 -7.57 7.19
N GLY A 50 -0.34 -7.19 7.69
CA GLY A 50 -0.14 -6.05 8.57
C GLY A 50 0.94 -6.28 9.62
N TYR A 51 1.11 -5.31 10.51
CA TYR A 51 2.01 -5.40 11.65
C TYR A 51 1.35 -6.02 12.88
N LYS A 52 2.17 -6.68 13.70
CA LYS A 52 1.89 -7.08 15.08
C LYS A 52 3.15 -6.79 15.91
N ASP A 53 2.99 -6.45 17.18
CA ASP A 53 4.10 -6.29 18.12
C ASP A 53 3.76 -6.89 19.48
N VAL A 54 4.80 -7.37 20.17
CA VAL A 54 4.70 -8.02 21.48
C VAL A 54 5.84 -7.54 22.36
N ALA A 55 5.54 -7.10 23.57
CA ALA A 55 6.55 -6.79 24.58
C ALA A 55 7.21 -8.10 25.06
N LEU A 56 8.54 -8.15 24.99
CA LEU A 56 9.34 -9.24 25.57
C LEU A 56 9.87 -8.84 26.95
N ALA A 57 10.23 -7.56 27.11
CA ALA A 57 10.61 -6.90 28.36
C ALA A 57 10.29 -5.41 28.28
N GLU A 58 10.67 -4.61 29.30
CA GLU A 58 10.34 -3.19 29.39
C GLU A 58 10.79 -2.35 28.19
N ASN A 59 12.00 -2.60 27.68
CA ASN A 59 12.57 -1.92 26.52
C ASN A 59 12.87 -2.88 25.37
N HIS A 60 12.31 -4.10 25.39
CA HIS A 60 12.56 -5.14 24.39
C HIS A 60 11.24 -5.60 23.79
N TYR A 61 11.12 -5.47 22.47
CA TYR A 61 9.91 -5.82 21.73
C TYR A 61 10.23 -6.74 20.56
N ARG A 62 9.29 -7.63 20.25
CA ARG A 62 9.26 -8.35 18.98
C ARG A 62 8.25 -7.68 18.06
N VAL A 63 8.71 -7.24 16.91
CA VAL A 63 7.90 -6.65 15.84
C VAL A 63 7.81 -7.65 14.69
N GLN A 64 6.60 -7.86 14.18
CA GLN A 64 6.34 -8.69 13.02
C GLN A 64 5.54 -7.91 11.99
N PHE A 65 5.90 -8.08 10.70
CA PHE A 65 5.12 -7.58 9.58
C PHE A 65 4.86 -8.70 8.58
N LYS A 66 3.58 -8.86 8.22
CA LYS A 66 3.11 -9.81 7.20
C LYS A 66 2.62 -9.06 5.97
N ILE A 67 3.03 -9.50 4.79
CA ILE A 67 2.50 -9.00 3.51
C ILE A 67 2.25 -10.16 2.55
N ASN A 68 1.16 -10.09 1.80
CA ASN A 68 0.89 -11.02 0.72
C ASN A 68 1.80 -10.70 -0.47
N GLY A 69 2.25 -11.74 -1.17
CA GLY A 69 3.21 -11.72 -2.26
C GLY A 69 4.68 -11.86 -1.82
N PRO A 70 5.60 -12.04 -2.79
CA PRO A 70 7.05 -12.16 -2.56
C PRO A 70 7.73 -10.80 -2.27
N ALA A 71 7.13 -9.96 -1.42
CA ALA A 71 7.58 -8.59 -1.16
C ALA A 71 8.57 -8.47 0.01
N ARG A 72 9.68 -9.23 -0.05
CA ARG A 72 10.74 -9.31 0.99
C ARG A 72 11.23 -7.95 1.50
N LYS A 73 11.62 -7.06 0.57
CA LYS A 73 12.12 -5.72 0.92
C LYS A 73 11.04 -4.86 1.57
N ALA A 74 9.79 -4.95 1.11
CA ALA A 74 8.68 -4.19 1.66
C ALA A 74 8.34 -4.65 3.07
N ALA A 75 8.23 -5.97 3.29
CA ALA A 75 7.98 -6.53 4.63
C ALA A 75 9.05 -6.08 5.64
N GLN A 76 10.32 -6.17 5.22
CA GLN A 76 11.45 -5.75 6.03
C GLN A 76 11.43 -4.25 6.36
N LYS A 77 11.11 -3.41 5.36
CA LYS A 77 10.97 -1.96 5.55
C LYS A 77 9.83 -1.62 6.50
N TYR A 78 8.66 -2.21 6.31
CA TYR A 78 7.50 -1.92 7.15
C TYR A 78 7.67 -2.41 8.60
N ALA A 79 8.38 -3.51 8.82
CA ALA A 79 8.76 -3.90 10.18
C ALA A 79 9.70 -2.88 10.85
N LEU A 80 10.62 -2.24 10.11
CA LEU A 80 11.45 -1.15 10.64
C LEU A 80 10.61 0.10 10.95
N VAL A 81 9.66 0.45 10.08
CA VAL A 81 8.71 1.55 10.33
C VAL A 81 7.88 1.28 11.58
N ARG A 82 7.44 0.03 11.79
CA ARG A 82 6.72 -0.32 13.01
C ARG A 82 7.60 -0.22 14.25
N ALA A 83 8.85 -0.68 14.17
CA ALA A 83 9.82 -0.53 15.25
C ALA A 83 10.04 0.96 15.59
N SER A 84 10.15 1.83 14.60
CA SER A 84 10.35 3.26 14.81
C SER A 84 9.13 3.93 15.44
N GLU A 85 7.93 3.65 14.94
CA GLU A 85 6.67 4.15 15.50
C GLU A 85 6.51 3.74 16.97
N LEU A 86 6.77 2.46 17.27
CA LEU A 86 6.70 1.92 18.62
C LEU A 86 7.73 2.57 19.55
N THR A 87 8.95 2.80 19.06
CA THR A 87 10.02 3.46 19.83
C THR A 87 9.64 4.89 20.22
N ILE A 88 9.10 5.66 19.26
CA ILE A 88 8.61 7.03 19.51
C ILE A 88 7.43 7.00 20.50
N ALA A 89 6.47 6.09 20.30
CA ALA A 89 5.30 5.96 21.16
C ALA A 89 5.68 5.64 22.62
N GLN A 90 6.74 4.86 22.82
CA GLN A 90 7.27 4.52 24.15
C GLN A 90 8.20 5.60 24.73
N GLY A 91 8.45 6.71 24.02
CA GLY A 91 9.27 7.83 24.50
C GLY A 91 10.78 7.59 24.42
N TYR A 92 11.23 6.69 23.55
CA TYR A 92 12.65 6.42 23.29
C TYR A 92 13.14 7.16 22.02
N ASP A 93 14.45 7.33 21.90
CA ASP A 93 15.06 8.06 20.79
C ASP A 93 15.46 7.14 19.64
N TRP A 94 15.97 5.96 19.99
CA TRP A 94 16.55 5.00 19.07
C TRP A 94 16.20 3.57 19.45
N PHE A 95 16.33 2.67 18.48
CA PHE A 95 16.23 1.24 18.70
C PHE A 95 17.38 0.50 18.01
N VAL A 96 17.78 -0.62 18.59
CA VAL A 96 18.75 -1.57 18.03
C VAL A 96 18.00 -2.82 17.61
N VAL A 97 18.30 -3.35 16.42
CA VAL A 97 17.78 -4.64 15.98
C VAL A 97 18.75 -5.72 16.44
N GLU A 98 18.30 -6.57 17.36
CA GLU A 98 19.12 -7.64 17.94
C GLU A 98 18.99 -8.94 17.13
N ASN A 99 17.79 -9.21 16.63
CA ASN A 99 17.51 -10.38 15.81
C ASN A 99 16.59 -10.00 14.65
N ARG A 100 16.83 -10.58 13.47
CA ARG A 100 16.00 -10.41 12.28
C ARG A 100 15.81 -11.73 11.59
N THR A 101 14.56 -12.05 11.29
CA THR A 101 14.16 -13.22 10.51
C THR A 101 13.27 -12.76 9.35
N LEU A 102 13.56 -13.26 8.15
CA LEU A 102 12.77 -12.99 6.95
C LEU A 102 12.39 -14.32 6.30
N ARG A 103 11.09 -14.58 6.18
CA ARG A 103 10.56 -15.82 5.63
C ARG A 103 9.57 -15.52 4.52
N THR A 104 9.62 -16.33 3.47
CA THR A 104 8.61 -16.35 2.40
C THR A 104 8.00 -17.74 2.40
N LEU A 105 6.68 -17.83 2.47
CA LEU A 105 5.90 -19.06 2.40
C LEU A 105 5.26 -19.16 1.02
N ASN A 106 5.04 -20.39 0.56
CA ASN A 106 4.44 -20.69 -0.75
C ASN A 106 5.16 -19.94 -1.89
N GLU A 107 6.49 -19.91 -1.84
CA GLU A 107 7.27 -19.40 -2.96
C GLU A 107 7.07 -20.36 -4.14
N PRO A 108 6.71 -19.88 -5.35
CA PRO A 108 6.55 -20.76 -6.49
C PRO A 108 7.85 -21.49 -6.75
N ASP A 109 7.81 -22.82 -6.70
CA ASP A 109 8.91 -23.62 -7.23
C ASP A 109 9.09 -23.22 -8.70
N LEU A 110 10.25 -22.66 -9.04
CA LEU A 110 10.62 -22.32 -10.42
C LEU A 110 10.81 -23.56 -11.32
N PHE A 111 10.30 -24.72 -10.90
CA PHE A 111 10.18 -25.89 -11.76
C PHE A 111 9.09 -25.63 -12.80
N GLU A 112 9.57 -25.08 -13.90
CA GLU A 112 8.93 -24.86 -15.19
C GLU A 112 8.18 -26.12 -15.65
N SER A 113 6.96 -26.29 -15.14
CA SER A 113 6.02 -27.32 -15.57
C SER A 113 5.39 -26.85 -16.87
N THR A 114 6.19 -26.78 -17.94
CA THR A 114 5.65 -26.50 -19.27
C THR A 114 4.63 -27.60 -19.60
N PRO A 115 3.34 -27.26 -19.78
CA PRO A 115 2.34 -28.27 -20.08
C PRO A 115 2.73 -28.96 -21.39
N SER A 116 2.95 -30.27 -21.31
CA SER A 116 3.22 -31.07 -22.50
C SER A 116 1.95 -31.15 -23.36
N PRO A 117 2.04 -30.88 -24.68
CA PRO A 117 0.88 -30.97 -25.55
C PRO A 117 0.37 -32.40 -25.63
N ILE A 118 -0.96 -32.56 -25.55
CA ILE A 118 -1.62 -33.87 -25.70
C ILE A 118 -2.03 -34.02 -27.17
N ALA A 119 -1.54 -35.08 -27.83
CA ALA A 119 -1.91 -35.40 -29.20
C ALA A 119 -2.91 -36.57 -29.21
N THR A 120 -4.13 -36.31 -29.70
CA THR A 120 -5.17 -37.32 -29.85
C THR A 120 -5.34 -37.67 -31.31
N ARG A 121 -5.25 -38.96 -31.65
CA ARG A 121 -5.40 -39.46 -33.02
C ARG A 121 -6.69 -40.24 -33.15
N ASN A 122 -7.61 -39.75 -33.98
CA ASN A 122 -8.87 -40.40 -34.28
C ASN A 122 -8.82 -40.97 -35.70
N CYS A 123 -9.01 -42.28 -35.84
CA CYS A 123 -9.01 -42.98 -37.13
C CYS A 123 -10.40 -43.54 -37.42
N GLY A 124 -10.87 -43.36 -38.65
CA GLY A 124 -12.11 -43.93 -39.17
C GLY A 124 -11.88 -44.71 -40.47
N LEU A 125 -12.96 -45.10 -41.13
CA LEU A 125 -12.92 -45.96 -42.32
C LEU A 125 -12.15 -45.36 -43.51
N LEU A 126 -12.07 -44.03 -43.60
CA LEU A 126 -11.50 -43.29 -44.75
C LEU A 126 -10.19 -42.54 -44.41
N GLY A 127 -9.71 -42.59 -43.16
CA GLY A 127 -8.48 -41.89 -42.78
C GLY A 127 -8.34 -41.60 -41.29
N CYS A 128 -7.22 -40.96 -40.93
CA CYS A 128 -6.91 -40.56 -39.56
C CYS A 128 -6.68 -39.05 -39.46
N ARG A 129 -7.13 -38.45 -38.36
CA ARG A 129 -6.85 -37.06 -38.00
C ARG A 129 -6.19 -37.00 -36.63
N THR A 130 -5.08 -36.27 -36.54
CA THR A 130 -4.42 -35.98 -35.27
C THR A 130 -4.75 -34.55 -34.86
N GLN A 131 -5.18 -34.37 -33.62
CA GLN A 131 -5.41 -33.06 -33.01
C GLN A 131 -4.53 -32.92 -31.79
N THR A 132 -3.81 -31.80 -31.72
CA THR A 132 -2.95 -31.47 -30.58
C THR A 132 -3.64 -30.39 -29.76
N GLN A 133 -3.71 -30.57 -28.45
CA GLN A 133 -4.29 -29.61 -27.51
C GLN A 133 -3.32 -29.38 -26.34
N LEU A 134 -3.09 -28.11 -25.98
CA LEU A 134 -2.48 -27.81 -24.69
C LEU A 134 -3.55 -27.98 -23.60
N PRO A 135 -3.28 -28.73 -22.53
CA PRO A 135 -4.19 -28.79 -21.40
C PRO A 135 -4.36 -27.38 -20.81
N ALA A 136 -5.61 -26.97 -20.59
CA ALA A 136 -5.92 -25.76 -19.86
C ALA A 136 -5.53 -26.01 -18.39
N GLN A 137 -4.37 -25.51 -17.98
CA GLN A 137 -4.00 -25.55 -16.57
C GLN A 137 -4.71 -24.37 -15.88
N PRO A 138 -5.39 -24.59 -14.76
CA PRO A 138 -5.70 -23.48 -13.86
C PRO A 138 -4.35 -22.83 -13.49
N MET A 139 -4.18 -21.54 -13.76
CA MET A 139 -3.10 -20.79 -13.13
C MET A 139 -3.43 -20.69 -11.66
N ASP A 140 -2.95 -21.66 -10.87
CA ASP A 140 -2.94 -21.55 -9.42
C ASP A 140 -1.84 -20.55 -9.08
N VAL A 141 -2.23 -19.29 -8.86
CA VAL A 141 -1.29 -18.27 -8.38
C VAL A 141 -1.06 -18.61 -6.91
N PRO A 142 0.14 -19.05 -6.51
CA PRO A 142 0.37 -19.41 -5.14
C PRO A 142 0.10 -18.20 -4.25
N ASP A 143 -0.60 -18.41 -3.13
CA ASP A 143 -0.76 -17.40 -2.09
C ASP A 143 0.57 -17.26 -1.34
N THR A 144 1.55 -16.66 -2.01
CA THR A 144 2.86 -16.39 -1.46
C THR A 144 2.71 -15.38 -0.34
N GLU A 145 3.30 -15.64 0.82
CA GLU A 145 3.25 -14.73 1.95
C GLU A 145 4.65 -14.45 2.45
N THR A 146 4.94 -13.19 2.80
CA THR A 146 6.24 -12.79 3.32
C THR A 146 6.10 -12.24 4.74
N PHE A 147 6.92 -12.77 5.64
CA PHE A 147 6.99 -12.39 7.05
C PHE A 147 8.36 -11.82 7.37
N ALA A 148 8.39 -10.61 7.93
CA ALA A 148 9.58 -10.04 8.56
C ALA A 148 9.35 -9.99 10.07
N THR A 149 10.25 -10.58 10.85
CA THR A 149 10.22 -10.55 12.32
C THR A 149 11.52 -9.97 12.83
N MET A 150 11.44 -9.01 13.75
CA MET A 150 12.58 -8.34 14.35
C MET A 150 12.41 -8.25 15.85
N GLU A 151 13.49 -8.50 16.58
CA GLU A 151 13.57 -8.23 18.01
C GLU A 151 14.38 -6.94 18.18
N ILE A 152 13.79 -5.98 18.88
CA ILE A 152 14.33 -4.64 19.02
C ILE A 152 14.50 -4.28 20.49
N ARG A 153 15.62 -3.61 20.79
CA ARG A 153 15.88 -3.00 22.09
C ARG A 153 15.92 -1.49 21.96
N MET A 154 15.14 -0.80 22.76
CA MET A 154 14.99 0.66 22.72
C MET A 154 15.90 1.36 23.74
N GLY A 155 16.27 2.59 23.43
CA GLY A 155 17.08 3.42 24.32
C GLY A 155 16.97 4.92 24.06
N ARG A 156 17.55 5.70 24.96
CA ARG A 156 17.55 7.17 24.97
C ARG A 156 18.97 7.70 24.94
N GLY A 157 19.13 8.93 24.46
CA GLY A 157 20.42 9.63 24.44
C GLY A 157 21.38 9.09 23.37
N VAL A 158 22.63 8.81 23.76
CA VAL A 158 23.68 8.40 22.80
C VAL A 158 23.29 7.09 22.11
N ARG A 159 23.11 7.16 20.79
CA ARG A 159 22.78 6.03 19.95
C ARG A 159 24.01 5.11 19.81
N PRO A 160 23.89 3.79 20.04
CA PRO A 160 24.94 2.82 19.71
C PRO A 160 25.30 2.89 18.23
N GLU A 161 26.45 2.37 17.81
CA GLU A 161 26.80 2.39 16.38
C GLU A 161 26.25 1.20 15.59
N LYS A 162 26.15 0.03 16.24
CA LYS A 162 25.85 -1.23 15.56
C LYS A 162 24.35 -1.49 15.49
N GLU A 163 23.85 -1.75 14.28
CA GLU A 163 22.45 -2.15 14.00
C GLU A 163 21.42 -1.25 14.70
N SER A 164 21.76 0.02 14.89
CA SER A 164 20.95 1.02 15.56
C SER A 164 20.26 1.92 14.54
N TYR A 165 19.07 2.39 14.88
CA TYR A 165 18.28 3.27 14.03
C TYR A 165 17.74 4.42 14.89
N ASP A 166 17.80 5.64 14.34
CA ASP A 166 17.03 6.75 14.90
C ASP A 166 15.55 6.55 14.56
N ALA A 167 14.69 6.61 15.57
CA ALA A 167 13.27 6.30 15.37
C ALA A 167 12.56 7.41 14.58
N ARG A 168 12.90 8.68 14.81
CA ARG A 168 12.29 9.81 14.11
C ARG A 168 12.69 9.83 12.64
N GLU A 169 13.97 9.57 12.35
CA GLU A 169 14.48 9.52 10.98
C GLU A 169 13.71 8.51 10.11
N ILE A 170 13.55 7.28 10.62
CA ILE A 170 12.85 6.21 9.90
C ILE A 170 11.36 6.54 9.73
N TRP A 171 10.72 7.05 10.78
CA TRP A 171 9.30 7.41 10.73
C TRP A 171 9.02 8.54 9.75
N GLU A 172 9.81 9.62 9.80
CA GLU A 172 9.67 10.76 8.90
C GLU A 172 9.95 10.40 7.44
N ALA A 173 10.96 9.55 7.19
CA ALA A 173 11.25 9.06 5.84
C ALA A 173 10.03 8.33 5.27
N HIS A 174 9.38 7.47 6.06
CA HIS A 174 8.16 6.78 5.63
C HIS A 174 7.00 7.73 5.32
N GLN A 175 6.79 8.75 6.17
CA GLN A 175 5.73 9.75 5.94
C GLN A 175 5.97 10.56 4.66
N LYS A 176 7.21 10.96 4.39
CA LYS A 176 7.58 11.67 3.17
C LYS A 176 7.30 10.83 1.92
N GLU A 177 7.65 9.55 1.94
CA GLU A 177 7.37 8.63 0.83
C GLU A 177 5.86 8.45 0.60
N ASN A 178 5.06 8.27 1.65
CA ASN A 178 3.61 8.14 1.52
C ASN A 178 2.99 9.43 0.94
N ASN A 179 3.45 10.60 1.38
CA ASN A 179 2.95 11.88 0.88
C ASN A 179 3.31 12.10 -0.60
N ALA A 180 4.52 11.73 -1.01
CA ALA A 180 4.96 11.83 -2.40
C ALA A 180 4.17 10.92 -3.36
N GLN A 181 3.60 9.82 -2.86
CA GLN A 181 2.75 8.90 -3.65
C GLN A 181 1.29 9.36 -3.76
N SER A 182 0.90 10.40 -3.02
CA SER A 182 -0.46 10.94 -2.99
C SER A 182 -0.66 12.21 -3.84
N GLN A 183 0.41 12.68 -4.50
CA GLN A 183 0.42 13.81 -5.44
C GLN A 183 0.52 13.30 -6.88
#